data_AF-E1IFB6-F1
#
_entry.id   AF-E1IFB6-F1
#
_cell.length_a   1.000
_cell.length_b   1.000
_cell.length_c   1.000
_cell.angle_alpha   90.00
_cell.angle_beta   90.00
_cell.angle_gamma   90.00
#
_symmetry.space_group_name_H-M   'P 1'
#
loop_
_entity.id
_entity.type
_entity.pdbx_description
1 polymer ?
#
loop_
_entity_poly.entity_id
_entity_poly.type
_entity_poly.pdbx_seq_one_letter_code
_entity_poly.pdbx_strand_id
1 'polypeptide(L)'
;MSALGLLAMMLVGCSGNVSAKHVIPDNEVHVTLHSFEIVADKLTVPAGNVTFKATNTDVVNHEMLVIPVADANIELPYNALTSRLSEDGLTSMGEVPEIEGNTNGEVTLDLAPGTYILLCNLVGHYQAGMHTVLTVE
;
A
#
# COMPACT_ATOMS: atom_id res chain seq x y z
N MET A 1 -11.36 62.42 42.29
CA MET A 1 -10.48 62.89 41.21
C MET A 1 -10.06 61.63 40.44
N SER A 2 -11.00 60.97 39.77
CA SER A 2 -11.25 61.03 38.32
C SER A 2 -10.00 60.93 37.46
N ALA A 3 -9.78 59.75 36.89
CA ALA A 3 -9.17 59.50 35.59
C ALA A 3 -9.79 58.17 35.10
N LEU A 4 -10.67 58.17 34.10
CA LEU A 4 -10.35 57.88 32.69
C LEU A 4 -9.35 56.70 32.60
N GLY A 5 -9.70 55.47 32.24
CA GLY A 5 -10.55 55.04 31.12
C GLY A 5 -9.64 54.47 30.03
N LEU A 6 -9.68 53.16 29.77
CA LEU A 6 -9.41 52.60 28.43
C LEU A 6 -10.00 51.19 28.31
N LEU A 7 -10.74 51.03 27.21
CA LEU A 7 -11.45 49.86 26.73
C LEU A 7 -10.57 49.12 25.71
N ALA A 8 -10.90 47.84 25.45
CA ALA A 8 -10.43 46.93 24.40
C ALA A 8 -9.10 46.20 24.71
N MET A 9 -8.92 44.91 24.40
CA MET A 9 -9.39 44.16 23.25
C MET A 9 -9.71 42.71 23.67
N MET A 10 -10.92 42.23 23.44
CA MET A 10 -11.18 40.79 23.43
C MET A 10 -10.52 40.22 22.16
N LEU A 11 -9.41 39.50 22.34
CA LEU A 11 -8.87 38.65 21.28
C LEU A 11 -9.84 37.48 21.13
N VAL A 12 -10.69 37.56 20.11
CA VAL A 12 -11.37 36.39 19.56
C VAL A 12 -10.29 35.53 18.93
N GLY A 13 -9.77 34.58 19.70
CA GLY A 13 -9.01 33.47 19.16
C GLY A 13 -9.98 32.60 18.37
N CYS A 14 -9.90 32.65 17.04
CA CYS A 14 -10.48 31.60 16.20
C CYS A 14 -9.80 30.29 16.57
N SER A 15 -10.50 29.44 17.32
CA SER A 15 -10.17 28.03 17.48
C SER A 15 -10.32 27.33 16.14
N GLY A 16 -9.31 27.46 15.29
CA GLY A 16 -9.13 26.59 14.14
C GLY A 16 -8.68 25.23 14.68
N ASN A 17 -9.63 24.31 14.85
CA ASN A 17 -9.31 22.90 14.96
C ASN A 17 -8.69 22.46 13.63
N VAL A 18 -7.37 22.59 13.52
CA VAL A 18 -6.61 21.88 12.49
C VAL A 18 -6.66 20.41 12.92
N SER A 19 -7.68 19.69 12.46
CA SER A 19 -7.55 18.23 12.35
C SER A 19 -6.32 18.03 11.49
N ALA A 20 -5.23 17.57 12.09
CA ALA A 20 -4.06 17.16 11.35
C ALA A 20 -4.53 16.08 10.37
N LYS A 21 -4.77 16.47 9.11
CA LYS A 21 -5.07 15.53 8.04
C LYS A 21 -3.85 14.62 8.01
N HIS A 22 -4.04 13.34 8.32
CA HIS A 22 -2.97 12.36 8.22
C HIS A 22 -2.45 12.39 6.78
N VAL A 23 -1.25 12.93 6.58
CA VAL A 23 -0.60 12.98 5.28
C VAL A 23 0.20 11.69 5.16
N ILE A 24 -0.24 10.81 4.27
CA ILE A 24 0.55 9.64 3.88
C ILE A 24 1.73 10.12 3.05
N PRO A 25 2.98 9.76 3.38
CA PRO A 25 4.13 10.06 2.53
C PRO A 25 3.94 9.53 1.10
N ASP A 26 4.46 10.24 0.10
CA ASP A 26 4.29 9.84 -1.32
C ASP A 26 4.86 8.45 -1.60
N ASN A 27 5.96 8.09 -0.92
CA ASN A 27 6.63 6.80 -0.98
C ASN A 27 6.07 5.74 -0.02
N GLU A 28 4.93 5.99 0.64
CA GLU A 28 4.23 5.01 1.48
C GLU A 28 2.93 4.58 0.81
N VAL A 29 2.78 3.30 0.45
CA VAL A 29 1.60 2.73 -0.18
C VAL A 29 0.78 1.98 0.86
N HIS A 30 -0.48 2.34 1.05
CA HIS A 30 -1.40 1.57 1.88
C HIS A 30 -2.11 0.56 0.99
N VAL A 31 -1.99 -0.71 1.34
CA VAL A 31 -2.52 -1.84 0.57
C VAL A 31 -3.59 -2.54 1.40
N THR A 32 -4.79 -2.66 0.86
CA THR A 32 -5.88 -3.46 1.45
C THR A 32 -5.98 -4.79 0.71
N LEU A 33 -5.96 -5.88 1.46
CA LEU A 33 -6.13 -7.24 0.97
C LEU A 33 -7.51 -7.73 1.42
N HIS A 34 -8.41 -7.98 0.46
CA HIS A 34 -9.76 -8.45 0.73
C HIS A 34 -10.37 -9.13 -0.49
N SER A 35 -11.25 -10.10 -0.29
CA SER A 35 -12.08 -10.73 -1.33
C SER A 35 -11.30 -11.20 -2.56
N PHE A 36 -10.07 -11.71 -2.35
CA PHE A 36 -9.13 -12.07 -3.43
C PHE A 36 -8.73 -10.88 -4.33
N GLU A 37 -8.70 -9.68 -3.77
CA GLU A 37 -8.28 -8.45 -4.42
C GLU A 37 -7.12 -7.80 -3.63
N ILE A 38 -6.27 -7.08 -4.36
CA ILE A 38 -5.25 -6.19 -3.80
C ILE A 38 -5.59 -4.77 -4.24
N VAL A 39 -5.91 -3.91 -3.27
CA VAL A 39 -6.24 -2.51 -3.52
C VAL A 39 -5.17 -1.63 -2.89
N ALA A 40 -4.36 -1.00 -3.73
CA ALA A 40 -3.42 0.03 -3.30
C ALA A 40 -4.09 1.41 -3.35
N ASP A 41 -3.84 2.25 -2.34
CA ASP A 41 -4.34 3.63 -2.29
C ASP A 41 -3.75 4.53 -3.39
N LYS A 42 -2.59 4.13 -3.92
CA LYS A 42 -1.90 4.75 -5.05
C LYS A 42 -1.34 3.68 -5.99
N LEU A 43 -1.40 3.96 -7.29
CA LEU A 43 -0.85 3.09 -8.36
C LEU A 43 0.41 3.68 -9.00
N THR A 44 0.85 4.85 -8.55
CA THR A 44 2.09 5.50 -8.99
C THR A 44 2.81 6.07 -7.76
N VAL A 45 4.10 5.79 -7.62
CA VAL A 45 4.95 6.24 -6.52
C VAL A 45 6.32 6.70 -7.02
N PRO A 46 7.01 7.60 -6.30
CA PRO A 46 8.38 7.94 -6.64
C PRO A 46 9.33 6.75 -6.43
N ALA A 47 10.38 6.68 -7.24
CA ALA A 47 11.48 5.74 -7.07
C ALA A 47 12.26 5.95 -5.78
N GLY A 48 12.95 4.89 -5.34
CA GLY A 48 13.72 4.83 -4.10
C GLY A 48 13.03 3.96 -3.05
N ASN A 49 13.19 4.32 -1.78
CA ASN A 49 12.61 3.57 -0.66
C ASN A 49 11.09 3.73 -0.62
N VAL A 50 10.36 2.70 -1.07
CA VAL A 50 8.90 2.60 -1.01
C VAL A 50 8.50 1.66 0.12
N THR A 51 7.64 2.13 1.02
CA THR A 51 7.08 1.32 2.11
C THR A 51 5.66 0.90 1.76
N PHE A 52 5.40 -0.40 1.74
CA PHE A 52 4.07 -0.96 1.60
C PHE A 52 3.53 -1.33 2.97
N LYS A 53 2.34 -0.84 3.33
CA LYS A 53 1.61 -1.20 4.54
C LYS A 53 0.38 -1.99 4.15
N ALA A 54 0.47 -3.31 4.24
CA ALA A 54 -0.59 -4.22 3.85
C ALA A 54 -1.50 -4.54 5.04
N THR A 55 -2.80 -4.33 4.87
CA THR A 55 -3.83 -4.68 5.85
C THR A 55 -4.76 -5.71 5.25
N ASN A 56 -4.89 -6.86 5.93
CA ASN A 56 -5.87 -7.87 5.57
C ASN A 56 -7.17 -7.57 6.31
N THR A 57 -8.23 -7.21 5.58
CA THR A 57 -9.54 -6.91 6.17
C THR A 57 -10.51 -8.09 6.12
N ASP A 58 -10.04 -9.25 5.65
CA ASP A 58 -10.79 -10.49 5.56
C ASP A 58 -10.44 -11.45 6.71
N VAL A 59 -11.12 -12.60 6.74
CA VAL A 59 -10.79 -13.74 7.62
C VAL A 59 -9.86 -14.75 6.95
N VAL A 60 -9.70 -14.67 5.62
CA VAL A 60 -8.82 -15.53 4.83
C VAL A 60 -7.42 -14.92 4.83
N ASN A 61 -6.39 -15.74 5.00
CA ASN A 61 -5.01 -15.26 4.99
C ASN A 61 -4.60 -14.76 3.60
N HIS A 62 -3.74 -13.75 3.58
CA HIS A 62 -3.26 -13.13 2.34
C HIS A 62 -1.77 -12.80 2.46
N GLU A 63 -1.06 -12.77 1.35
CA GLU A 63 0.31 -12.25 1.29
C GLU A 63 0.39 -11.17 0.21
N MET A 64 1.49 -10.41 0.22
CA MET A 64 1.75 -9.42 -0.82
C MET A 64 3.21 -9.52 -1.27
N LEU A 65 3.43 -10.03 -2.48
CA LEU A 65 4.72 -10.03 -3.16
C LEU A 65 4.82 -8.80 -4.08
N VAL A 66 6.05 -8.31 -4.29
CA VAL A 66 6.36 -7.22 -5.23
C VAL A 66 7.23 -7.77 -6.35
N ILE A 67 6.66 -7.94 -7.55
CA ILE A 67 7.32 -8.54 -8.70
C ILE A 67 7.61 -7.48 -9.77
N PRO A 68 8.86 -7.20 -10.15
CA PRO A 68 9.17 -6.33 -11.27
C PRO A 68 8.81 -7.03 -12.59
N VAL A 69 8.22 -6.30 -13.52
CA VAL A 69 7.84 -6.81 -14.83
C VAL A 69 8.24 -5.86 -15.94
N ALA A 70 8.53 -6.42 -17.12
CA ALA A 70 8.85 -5.62 -18.30
C ALA A 70 7.60 -4.92 -18.89
N ASP A 71 6.42 -5.53 -18.73
CA ASP A 71 5.12 -5.02 -19.19
C ASP A 71 4.03 -5.50 -18.22
N ALA A 72 3.00 -4.68 -17.98
CA ALA A 72 1.89 -4.99 -17.10
C ALA A 72 1.01 -6.17 -17.58
N ASN A 73 1.05 -6.49 -18.87
CA ASN A 73 0.29 -7.58 -19.50
C ASN A 73 1.12 -8.86 -19.65
N ILE A 74 2.31 -8.92 -19.07
CA ILE A 74 3.13 -10.14 -19.11
C ILE A 74 2.38 -11.29 -18.44
N GLU A 75 2.40 -12.45 -19.08
CA GLU A 75 1.91 -13.68 -18.46
C GLU A 75 2.96 -14.18 -17.47
N LEU A 76 2.61 -14.22 -16.19
CA LEU A 76 3.47 -14.78 -15.15
C LEU A 76 3.42 -16.32 -15.19
N PRO A 77 4.50 -17.03 -14.83
CA PRO A 77 4.59 -18.49 -14.95
C PRO A 77 3.67 -19.20 -13.94
N TYR A 78 2.40 -19.38 -14.29
CA TYR A 78 1.42 -20.04 -13.45
C TYR A 78 1.48 -21.57 -13.57
N ASN A 79 1.53 -22.25 -12.43
CA ASN A 79 1.49 -23.70 -12.32
C ASN A 79 0.10 -24.17 -11.87
N ALA A 80 -0.68 -24.71 -12.80
CA ALA A 80 -2.03 -25.20 -12.53
C ALA A 80 -2.09 -26.41 -11.57
N LEU A 81 -1.01 -27.18 -11.43
CA LEU A 81 -0.97 -28.35 -10.53
C LEU A 81 -0.87 -27.91 -9.06
N THR A 82 -0.15 -26.83 -8.79
CA THR A 82 0.00 -26.27 -7.43
C THR A 82 -0.95 -25.10 -7.19
N SER A 83 -1.61 -24.62 -8.24
CA SER A 83 -2.42 -23.40 -8.25
C SER A 83 -1.68 -22.17 -7.74
N ARG A 84 -0.41 -22.05 -8.12
CA ARG A 84 0.49 -20.96 -7.73
C ARG A 84 1.35 -20.51 -8.91
N LEU A 85 1.85 -19.30 -8.87
CA LEU A 85 2.97 -18.88 -9.67
C LEU A 85 4.23 -19.65 -9.26
N SER A 86 5.01 -20.04 -10.26
CA SER A 86 6.30 -20.71 -10.10
C SER A 86 7.37 -19.69 -9.74
N GLU A 87 7.81 -19.72 -8.48
CA GLU A 87 8.80 -18.77 -7.97
C GLU A 87 10.18 -18.90 -8.64
N ASP A 88 10.54 -20.10 -9.12
CA ASP A 88 11.77 -20.32 -9.91
C ASP A 88 11.83 -19.46 -11.19
N GLY A 89 10.68 -19.00 -11.69
CA GLY A 89 10.56 -18.14 -12.86
C GLY A 89 10.26 -16.67 -12.54
N LEU A 90 10.23 -16.30 -11.26
CA LEU A 90 9.92 -14.96 -10.79
C LEU A 90 11.08 -14.38 -10.00
N THR A 91 11.41 -13.13 -10.29
CA THR A 91 12.26 -12.34 -9.40
C THR A 91 11.34 -11.57 -8.46
N SER A 92 11.37 -11.86 -7.16
CA SER A 92 10.69 -11.03 -6.16
C SER A 92 11.62 -9.94 -5.65
N MET A 93 11.11 -8.71 -5.51
CA MET A 93 11.80 -7.63 -4.80
C MET A 93 11.69 -7.78 -3.28
N GLY A 94 10.67 -8.51 -2.83
CA GLY A 94 10.34 -8.71 -1.42
C GLY A 94 8.84 -8.91 -1.24
N GLU A 95 8.45 -9.13 0.01
CA GLU A 95 7.08 -9.47 0.36
C GLU A 95 6.69 -8.96 1.74
N VAL A 96 5.39 -8.82 1.96
CA VAL A 96 4.80 -9.02 3.27
C VAL A 96 4.33 -10.48 3.31
N PRO A 97 4.91 -11.33 4.17
CA PRO A 97 4.55 -12.74 4.25
C PRO A 97 3.11 -12.89 4.75
N GLU A 98 2.60 -14.13 4.76
CA GLU A 98 1.23 -14.45 5.14
C GLU A 98 0.69 -13.62 6.33
N ILE A 99 -0.27 -12.76 6.02
CA ILE A 99 -0.99 -11.84 6.89
C ILE A 99 -2.28 -12.53 7.32
N GLU A 100 -2.38 -12.85 8.60
CA GLU A 100 -3.59 -13.41 9.19
C GLU A 100 -4.78 -12.47 9.01
N GLY A 101 -5.99 -13.04 8.99
CA GLY A 101 -7.20 -12.25 8.87
C GLY A 101 -7.34 -11.15 9.93
N ASN A 102 -7.75 -9.95 9.52
CA ASN A 102 -7.88 -8.75 10.36
C ASN A 102 -6.55 -8.26 10.98
N THR A 103 -5.40 -8.64 10.40
CA THR A 103 -4.07 -8.17 10.81
C THR A 103 -3.37 -7.38 9.70
N ASN A 104 -2.14 -6.95 9.94
CA ASN A 104 -1.36 -6.14 9.00
C ASN A 104 0.13 -6.52 9.07
N GLY A 105 0.85 -6.11 8.03
CA GLY A 105 2.31 -6.18 7.95
C GLY A 105 2.84 -5.12 7.00
N GLU A 106 4.16 -4.96 6.97
CA GLU A 106 4.80 -3.96 6.11
C GLU A 106 6.15 -4.44 5.58
N VAL A 107 6.54 -3.87 4.44
CA VAL A 107 7.85 -4.06 3.83
C VAL A 107 8.31 -2.75 3.20
N THR A 108 9.60 -2.43 3.35
CA THR A 108 10.23 -1.29 2.66
C THR A 108 11.25 -1.81 1.66
N LEU A 109 11.12 -1.40 0.41
CA LEU A 109 11.94 -1.84 -0.72
C LEU A 109 12.55 -0.64 -1.43
N ASP A 110 13.79 -0.76 -1.88
CA ASP A 110 14.42 0.23 -2.76
C ASP A 110 14.06 -0.12 -4.22
N LEU A 111 13.11 0.63 -4.79
CA LEU A 111 12.54 0.36 -6.11
C LEU A 111 13.09 1.33 -7.15
N ALA A 112 13.62 0.78 -8.23
CA ALA A 112 13.97 1.55 -9.42
C ALA A 112 12.70 1.94 -10.21
N PRO A 113 12.75 3.00 -11.04
CA PRO A 113 11.65 3.31 -11.96
C PRO A 113 11.28 2.11 -12.83
N GLY A 114 9.98 1.84 -12.98
CA GLY A 114 9.49 0.69 -13.73
C GLY A 114 8.07 0.26 -13.36
N THR A 115 7.68 -0.92 -13.85
CA THR A 115 6.38 -1.53 -13.60
C THR A 115 6.54 -2.73 -12.67
N TYR A 116 5.66 -2.81 -11.68
CA TYR A 116 5.63 -3.88 -10.69
C TYR A 116 4.22 -4.43 -10.58
N ILE A 117 4.11 -5.72 -10.28
CA ILE A 117 2.87 -6.37 -9.91
C ILE A 117 2.92 -6.64 -8.41
N LEU A 118 1.94 -6.10 -7.69
CA LEU A 118 1.62 -6.52 -6.32
C LEU A 118 0.68 -7.72 -6.42
N LEU A 119 1.01 -8.85 -5.81
CA LEU A 119 0.18 -10.06 -5.92
C LEU A 119 0.19 -10.92 -4.66
N CYS A 120 -0.82 -11.79 -4.54
CA CYS A 120 -0.87 -12.86 -3.54
C CYS A 120 -0.71 -14.21 -4.25
N ASN A 121 0.30 -14.99 -3.85
CA ASN A 121 0.64 -16.28 -4.45
C ASN A 121 0.19 -17.49 -3.61
N LEU A 122 -0.69 -17.26 -2.62
CA LEU A 122 -1.41 -18.34 -1.96
C LEU A 122 -2.26 -19.14 -2.97
N VAL A 123 -2.53 -20.40 -2.64
CA VAL A 123 -3.14 -21.39 -3.56
C VAL A 123 -4.44 -20.85 -4.15
N GLY A 124 -4.44 -20.56 -5.45
CA GLY A 124 -5.60 -20.08 -6.22
C GLY A 124 -5.84 -18.57 -6.17
N HIS A 125 -5.16 -17.81 -5.30
CA HIS A 125 -5.45 -16.38 -5.08
C HIS A 125 -5.08 -15.54 -6.31
N TYR A 126 -3.89 -15.73 -6.87
CA TYR A 126 -3.49 -15.03 -8.11
C TYR A 126 -4.49 -15.28 -9.25
N GLN A 127 -4.89 -16.54 -9.46
CA GLN A 127 -5.83 -16.90 -10.52
C GLN A 127 -7.24 -16.34 -10.28
N ALA A 128 -7.62 -16.13 -9.01
CA ALA A 128 -8.87 -15.46 -8.65
C ALA A 128 -8.83 -13.93 -8.92
N GLY A 129 -7.70 -13.38 -9.35
CA GLY A 129 -7.53 -11.96 -9.67
C GLY A 129 -6.79 -11.15 -8.60
N MET A 130 -6.14 -11.81 -7.62
CA MET A 130 -5.50 -11.14 -6.49
C MET A 130 -4.15 -10.53 -6.85
N HIS A 131 -4.19 -9.53 -7.72
CA HIS A 131 -3.04 -8.76 -8.16
C HIS A 131 -3.43 -7.34 -8.61
N THR A 132 -2.50 -6.40 -8.52
CA THR A 132 -2.63 -5.05 -9.08
C THR A 132 -1.29 -4.54 -9.60
N VAL A 133 -1.33 -3.57 -10.50
CA VAL A 133 -0.13 -2.99 -11.13
C VAL A 133 0.25 -1.70 -10.42
N LEU A 134 1.53 -1.57 -10.08
CA LEU A 134 2.13 -0.37 -9.53
C LEU A 134 3.18 0.17 -10.52
N THR A 135 3.15 1.47 -10.74
CA THR A 135 4.20 2.20 -11.47
C THR A 135 5.11 2.92 -10.49
N VAL A 136 6.42 2.84 -10.71
CA VAL A 136 7.42 3.58 -9.96
C VAL A 136 8.11 4.55 -10.92
N GLU A 137 8.22 5.83 -10.57
CA GLU A 137 8.77 6.89 -11.43
C GLU A 137 9.84 7.77 -10.77
#